data_AF-A0A7C3U8E1-F1
#
_entry.id   AF-A0A7C3U8E1-F1
#
_cell.length_a   1.000
_cell.length_b   1.000
_cell.length_c   1.000
_cell.angle_alpha   90.00
_cell.angle_beta   90.00
_cell.angle_gamma   90.00
#
_symmetry.space_group_name_H-M   'P 1'
#
loop_
_entity.id
_entity.type
_entity.pdbx_description
1 polymer ?
#
loop_
_entity_poly.entity_id
_entity_poly.type
_entity_poly.pdbx_seq_one_letter_code
_entity_poly.pdbx_strand_id
1 'polypeptide(L)'
;MVTEILSMNTSDVDAILAARHHDPFAFLGQHPVGNGWVQRAYLPHAQQAELLPKRGKARPMHCVTEGGIFFCESRTRLAQPYRLRWQDGAGNWHEQHDPYSFQPVLGEMDIYLFGEGRWLDAYRSLGAHRRQCEGIDGVFFAVWAPNAERVSVVGDFNAW
;
A
#
# COMPACT_ATOMS: atom_id res chain seq x y z
N MET A 1 -19.54 -6.70 -12.13
CA MET A 1 -18.40 -5.76 -12.16
C MET A 1 -17.89 -5.44 -10.76
N VAL A 2 -18.43 -4.47 -9.99
CA VAL A 2 -17.99 -4.27 -8.57
C VAL A 2 -18.19 -5.53 -7.72
N THR A 3 -19.35 -6.17 -7.84
CA THR A 3 -19.73 -7.37 -7.06
C THR A 3 -18.83 -8.59 -7.33
N GLU A 4 -18.25 -8.71 -8.53
CA GLU A 4 -17.36 -9.83 -8.88
C GLU A 4 -15.97 -9.66 -8.24
N ILE A 5 -15.42 -8.44 -8.26
CA ILE A 5 -14.13 -8.13 -7.61
C ILE A 5 -14.20 -8.35 -6.09
N LEU A 6 -15.36 -8.09 -5.50
CA LEU A 6 -15.63 -8.33 -4.08
C LEU A 6 -15.80 -9.81 -3.76
N SER A 7 -16.45 -10.58 -4.62
CA SER A 7 -16.65 -12.02 -4.40
C SER A 7 -15.35 -12.83 -4.39
N MET A 8 -14.29 -12.37 -5.05
CA MET A 8 -13.03 -13.13 -5.17
C MET A 8 -12.04 -12.91 -4.02
N ASN A 9 -12.17 -11.83 -3.24
CA ASN A 9 -11.13 -11.42 -2.27
C ASN A 9 -11.65 -11.09 -0.86
N THR A 10 -12.79 -11.64 -0.44
CA THR A 10 -13.34 -11.39 0.91
C THR A 10 -12.34 -11.73 2.01
N SER A 11 -11.54 -12.79 1.85
CA SER A 11 -10.51 -13.18 2.82
C SER A 11 -9.42 -12.14 2.98
N ASP A 12 -8.97 -11.51 1.88
CA ASP A 12 -7.92 -10.49 1.94
C ASP A 12 -8.46 -9.19 2.50
N VAL A 13 -9.69 -8.82 2.15
CA VAL A 13 -10.41 -7.68 2.73
C VAL A 13 -10.46 -7.85 4.26
N ASP A 14 -10.95 -8.98 4.74
CA ASP A 14 -11.05 -9.25 6.18
C ASP A 14 -9.67 -9.29 6.85
N ALA A 15 -8.67 -9.86 6.19
CA ALA A 15 -7.31 -9.91 6.70
C ALA A 15 -6.65 -8.53 6.77
N ILE A 16 -6.89 -7.63 5.80
CA ILE A 16 -6.40 -6.25 5.84
C ILE A 16 -7.10 -5.48 6.95
N LEU A 17 -8.43 -5.54 7.02
CA LEU A 17 -9.22 -4.83 8.03
C LEU A 17 -8.89 -5.27 9.45
N ALA A 18 -8.64 -6.56 9.65
CA ALA A 18 -8.25 -7.09 10.96
C ALA A 18 -6.75 -7.00 11.25
N ALA A 19 -5.96 -6.40 10.34
CA ALA A 19 -4.50 -6.37 10.41
C ALA A 19 -3.92 -7.77 10.68
N ARG A 20 -4.24 -8.74 9.81
CA ARG A 20 -3.71 -10.12 9.80
C ARG A 20 -3.10 -10.51 8.46
N HIS A 21 -3.10 -9.60 7.48
CA HIS A 21 -2.54 -9.89 6.16
C HIS A 21 -1.00 -9.90 6.22
N HIS A 22 -0.38 -11.03 5.88
CA HIS A 22 1.07 -11.20 5.94
C HIS A 22 1.81 -10.46 4.80
N ASP A 23 1.17 -10.34 3.62
CA ASP A 23 1.71 -9.58 2.48
C ASP A 23 0.72 -8.53 1.94
N PRO A 24 0.59 -7.35 2.57
CA PRO A 24 -0.34 -6.34 2.08
C PRO A 24 -0.06 -5.88 0.64
N PHE A 25 1.15 -6.04 0.09
CA PHE A 25 1.45 -5.69 -1.31
C PHE A 25 0.74 -6.62 -2.30
N ALA A 26 0.44 -7.87 -1.93
CA ALA A 26 -0.32 -8.79 -2.78
C ALA A 26 -1.77 -8.34 -3.01
N PHE A 27 -2.31 -7.49 -2.12
CA PHE A 27 -3.68 -7.00 -2.19
C PHE A 27 -3.78 -5.49 -2.47
N LEU A 28 -3.07 -4.66 -1.69
CA LEU A 28 -3.09 -3.20 -1.82
C LEU A 28 -2.23 -2.71 -2.99
N GLY A 29 -2.50 -1.48 -3.44
CA GLY A 29 -1.89 -0.91 -4.62
C GLY A 29 -2.56 -1.38 -5.91
N GLN A 30 -1.78 -1.46 -7.00
CA GLN A 30 -2.29 -1.71 -8.33
C GLN A 30 -2.07 -3.15 -8.80
N HIS A 31 -3.14 -3.82 -9.22
CA HIS A 31 -3.13 -5.23 -9.61
C HIS A 31 -3.93 -5.50 -10.89
N PRO A 32 -3.53 -6.46 -11.73
CA PRO A 32 -4.32 -6.89 -12.88
C PRO A 32 -5.56 -7.69 -12.43
N VAL A 33 -6.71 -7.42 -13.03
CA VAL A 33 -7.97 -8.16 -12.78
C VAL A 33 -8.72 -8.31 -14.10
N GLY A 34 -8.95 -9.56 -14.53
CA GLY A 34 -9.53 -9.85 -15.85
C GLY A 34 -8.73 -9.19 -16.97
N ASN A 35 -9.39 -8.38 -17.80
CA ASN A 35 -8.75 -7.61 -18.88
C ASN A 35 -8.38 -6.17 -18.48
N GLY A 36 -8.40 -5.85 -17.18
CA GLY A 36 -8.16 -4.52 -16.65
C GLY A 36 -7.24 -4.54 -15.43
N TRP A 37 -7.31 -3.46 -14.67
CA TRP A 37 -6.50 -3.20 -13.50
C TRP A 37 -7.37 -2.60 -12.40
N VAL A 38 -7.07 -2.95 -11.16
CA VAL A 38 -7.69 -2.37 -9.97
C VAL A 38 -6.62 -1.69 -9.12
N GLN A 39 -6.92 -0.51 -8.59
CA GLN A 39 -6.15 0.16 -7.55
C GLN A 39 -6.91 0.00 -6.24
N ARG A 40 -6.29 -0.57 -5.21
CA ARG A 40 -6.88 -0.84 -3.89
C ARG A 40 -6.11 -0.05 -2.82
N ALA A 41 -6.83 0.68 -1.97
CA ALA A 41 -6.26 1.44 -0.88
C ALA A 41 -7.00 1.16 0.42
N TYR A 42 -6.25 1.06 1.52
CA TYR A 42 -6.81 1.02 2.87
C TYR A 42 -6.64 2.40 3.51
N LEU A 43 -7.76 3.10 3.70
CA LEU A 43 -7.83 4.46 4.22
C LEU A 43 -8.84 4.47 5.37
N PRO A 44 -8.43 4.07 6.60
CA PRO A 44 -9.34 4.02 7.74
C PRO A 44 -9.93 5.41 8.01
N HIS A 45 -11.20 5.44 8.40
CA HIS A 45 -11.97 6.66 8.70
C HIS A 45 -12.16 7.65 7.54
N ALA A 46 -11.76 7.30 6.31
CA ALA A 46 -12.04 8.12 5.14
C ALA A 46 -13.52 8.03 4.75
N GLN A 47 -14.14 9.18 4.50
CA GLN A 47 -15.52 9.25 4.00
C GLN A 47 -15.60 9.09 2.48
N GLN A 48 -14.58 9.60 1.78
CA GLN A 48 -14.44 9.48 0.33
C GLN A 48 -12.97 9.53 -0.06
N ALA A 49 -12.63 8.90 -1.18
CA ALA A 49 -11.27 8.88 -1.71
C ALA A 49 -11.27 9.03 -3.23
N GLU A 50 -10.17 9.56 -3.75
CA GLU A 50 -9.88 9.74 -5.15
C GLU A 50 -8.48 9.25 -5.49
N LEU A 51 -8.38 8.61 -6.63
CA LEU A 51 -7.12 8.24 -7.26
C LEU A 51 -6.63 9.40 -8.15
N LEU A 52 -5.41 9.86 -7.89
CA LEU A 52 -4.74 10.92 -8.64
C LEU A 52 -3.61 10.32 -9.50
N PRO A 53 -3.88 9.97 -10.77
CA PRO A 53 -2.85 9.43 -11.65
C PRO A 53 -1.78 10.50 -11.97
N LYS A 54 -0.55 10.07 -12.31
CA LYS A 54 0.52 10.99 -12.80
C LYS A 54 0.08 11.84 -14.00
N ARG A 55 -0.83 11.32 -14.83
CA ARG A 55 -1.41 12.01 -15.98
C ARG A 55 -2.90 11.71 -16.07
N GLY A 56 -3.70 12.73 -16.37
CA GLY A 56 -5.14 12.64 -16.49
C GLY A 56 -5.88 13.23 -15.29
N LYS A 57 -7.19 13.01 -15.23
CA LYS A 57 -8.06 13.54 -14.19
C LYS A 57 -8.09 12.63 -12.96
N ALA A 58 -8.34 13.24 -11.81
CA ALA A 58 -8.72 12.54 -10.59
C ALA A 58 -9.92 11.63 -10.84
N ARG A 59 -9.94 10.47 -10.19
CA ARG A 59 -11.02 9.48 -10.34
C ARG A 59 -11.56 9.12 -8.97
N PRO A 60 -12.88 9.14 -8.75
CA PRO A 60 -13.45 8.69 -7.49
C PRO A 60 -13.10 7.21 -7.27
N MET A 61 -12.84 6.87 -6.01
CA MET A 61 -12.72 5.50 -5.56
C MET A 61 -14.01 5.10 -4.86
N HIS A 62 -14.43 3.86 -5.08
CA HIS A 62 -15.61 3.30 -4.44
C HIS A 62 -15.21 2.66 -3.11
N CYS A 63 -15.96 2.95 -2.04
CA CYS A 63 -15.80 2.28 -0.76
C CYS A 63 -16.57 0.96 -0.77
N VAL A 64 -15.91 -0.13 -0.40
CA VAL A 64 -16.50 -1.48 -0.35
C VAL A 64 -17.11 -1.77 1.00
N THR A 65 -16.41 -1.36 2.04
CA THR A 65 -16.61 -1.81 3.41
C THR A 65 -16.66 -0.60 4.32
N GLU A 66 -17.44 -0.69 5.39
CA GLU A 66 -17.41 0.32 6.46
C GLU A 66 -16.01 0.47 7.08
N GLY A 67 -15.13 -0.51 6.88
CA GLY A 67 -13.74 -0.52 7.34
C GLY A 67 -12.76 0.35 6.55
N GLY A 68 -13.16 0.99 5.44
CA GLY A 68 -12.31 1.96 4.72
C GLY A 68 -11.40 1.34 3.65
N ILE A 69 -11.82 0.25 3.01
CA ILE A 69 -11.17 -0.24 1.79
C ILE A 69 -11.83 0.40 0.57
N PHE A 70 -11.00 1.06 -0.24
CA PHE A 70 -11.40 1.78 -1.45
C PHE A 70 -10.79 1.14 -2.70
N PHE A 71 -11.50 1.18 -3.81
CA PHE A 71 -11.01 0.70 -5.10
C PHE A 71 -11.35 1.63 -6.27
N CYS A 72 -10.49 1.61 -7.27
CA CYS A 72 -10.70 2.26 -8.55
C CYS A 72 -10.34 1.28 -9.67
N GLU A 73 -11.16 1.19 -10.70
CA GLU A 73 -10.87 0.36 -11.87
C GLU A 73 -10.22 1.19 -12.98
N SER A 74 -9.38 0.53 -13.77
CA SER A 74 -8.73 1.12 -14.92
C SER A 74 -8.55 0.09 -16.03
N ARG A 75 -8.66 0.54 -17.28
CA ARG A 75 -8.45 -0.34 -18.45
C ARG A 75 -6.98 -0.68 -18.67
N THR A 76 -6.07 0.15 -18.19
CA THR A 76 -4.63 0.03 -18.40
C THR A 76 -3.87 0.29 -17.11
N ARG A 77 -2.67 -0.29 -17.02
CA ARG A 77 -1.75 -0.07 -15.91
C ARG A 77 -1.43 1.41 -15.79
N LEU A 78 -1.59 1.98 -14.60
CA LEU A 78 -1.19 3.35 -14.30
C LEU A 78 0.31 3.46 -14.07
N ALA A 79 0.85 4.61 -14.48
CA ALA A 79 2.21 4.98 -14.18
C ALA A 79 2.39 5.21 -12.67
N GLN A 80 3.42 4.58 -12.10
CA GLN A 80 3.78 4.66 -10.68
C GLN A 80 4.89 5.70 -10.44
N PRO A 81 5.02 6.25 -9.21
CA PRO A 81 4.01 6.24 -8.15
C PRO A 81 2.86 7.19 -8.46
N TYR A 82 1.62 6.80 -8.18
CA TYR A 82 0.46 7.71 -8.19
C TYR A 82 0.15 8.23 -6.79
N ARG A 83 -0.82 9.15 -6.69
CA ARG A 83 -1.28 9.71 -5.42
C ARG A 83 -2.72 9.31 -5.12
N LEU A 84 -3.05 9.37 -3.85
CA LEU A 84 -4.40 9.21 -3.31
C LEU A 84 -4.76 10.51 -2.60
N ARG A 85 -6.02 10.91 -2.72
CA ARG A 85 -6.59 12.03 -1.97
C ARG A 85 -7.85 11.54 -1.28
N TRP A 86 -8.03 11.84 0.00
CA TRP A 86 -9.22 11.41 0.75
C TRP A 86 -9.67 12.47 1.75
N GLN A 87 -10.94 12.39 2.13
CA GLN A 87 -11.53 13.24 3.14
C GLN A 87 -11.73 12.43 4.43
N ASP A 88 -11.22 12.93 5.56
CA ASP A 88 -11.42 12.30 6.86
C ASP A 88 -12.83 12.54 7.43
N GLY A 89 -13.11 11.94 8.59
CA GLY A 89 -14.39 12.10 9.30
C GLY A 89 -14.73 13.53 9.74
N ALA A 90 -13.73 14.42 9.81
CA ALA A 90 -13.90 15.82 10.16
C ALA A 90 -14.07 16.73 8.93
N GLY A 91 -13.99 16.16 7.72
CA GLY A 91 -14.12 16.89 6.48
C GLY A 91 -12.81 17.47 5.93
N ASN A 92 -11.66 17.18 6.54
CA ASN A 92 -10.37 17.66 6.03
C ASN A 92 -9.89 16.77 4.88
N TRP A 93 -9.30 17.40 3.86
CA TRP A 93 -8.69 16.70 2.74
C TRP A 93 -7.22 16.41 3.01
N HIS A 94 -6.84 15.17 2.74
CA HIS A 94 -5.48 14.65 2.82
C HIS A 94 -5.05 14.16 1.45
N GLU A 95 -3.77 14.28 1.13
CA GLU A 95 -3.19 13.80 -0.13
C GLU A 95 -1.79 13.21 0.12
N GLN A 96 -1.53 12.02 -0.42
CA GLN A 96 -0.22 11.39 -0.33
C GLN A 96 0.06 10.47 -1.52
N HIS A 97 1.33 10.10 -1.72
CA HIS A 97 1.67 8.99 -2.61
C HIS A 97 1.19 7.68 -2.01
N ASP A 98 0.62 6.80 -2.84
CA ASP A 98 0.26 5.46 -2.37
C ASP A 98 1.54 4.68 -1.99
N PRO A 99 1.74 4.27 -0.72
CA PRO A 99 2.94 3.52 -0.33
C PRO A 99 3.06 2.19 -1.09
N TYR A 100 1.94 1.59 -1.50
CA TYR A 100 1.91 0.35 -2.27
C TYR A 100 2.11 0.57 -3.79
N SER A 101 2.44 1.80 -4.20
CA SER A 101 2.89 2.11 -5.56
C SER A 101 4.40 2.00 -5.76
N PHE A 102 5.17 1.88 -4.67
CA PHE A 102 6.61 1.69 -4.69
C PHE A 102 6.99 0.21 -4.62
N GLN A 103 8.15 -0.16 -5.16
CA GLN A 103 8.64 -1.54 -5.07
C GLN A 103 9.31 -1.80 -3.71
N PRO A 104 9.32 -3.06 -3.23
CA PRO A 104 10.13 -3.46 -2.09
C PRO A 104 11.60 -3.04 -2.28
N VAL A 105 12.23 -2.51 -1.23
CA VAL A 105 13.59 -1.96 -1.30
C VAL A 105 14.66 -3.03 -1.07
N LEU A 106 14.33 -4.10 -0.33
CA LEU A 106 15.24 -5.23 -0.14
C LEU A 106 15.14 -6.19 -1.33
N GLY A 107 16.26 -6.38 -2.03
CA GLY A 107 16.34 -7.36 -3.10
C GLY A 107 16.50 -8.78 -2.57
N GLU A 108 16.28 -9.78 -3.43
CA GLU A 108 16.46 -11.20 -3.07
C GLU A 108 17.87 -11.51 -2.57
N MET A 109 18.90 -10.88 -3.17
CA MET A 109 20.28 -11.05 -2.76
C MET A 109 20.56 -10.51 -1.35
N ASP A 110 19.97 -9.36 -1.00
CA ASP A 110 20.10 -8.78 0.34
C ASP A 110 19.52 -9.72 1.39
N ILE A 111 18.32 -10.25 1.12
CA ILE A 111 17.62 -11.21 1.98
C ILE A 111 18.45 -12.50 2.12
N TYR A 112 19.00 -13.01 1.02
CA TYR A 112 19.85 -14.19 1.02
C TYR A 112 21.12 -14.01 1.88
N LEU A 113 21.86 -12.91 1.66
CA LEU A 113 23.06 -12.61 2.45
C LEU A 113 22.75 -12.38 3.93
N PHE A 114 21.59 -11.80 4.22
CA PHE A 114 21.11 -11.63 5.60
C PHE A 114 20.89 -12.99 6.27
N GLY A 115 20.19 -13.91 5.59
CA GLY A 115 19.92 -15.26 6.08
C GLY A 115 21.18 -16.09 6.33
N GLU A 116 22.21 -15.90 5.51
CA GLU A 116 23.52 -16.55 5.68
C GLU A 116 24.41 -15.90 6.76
N GLY A 117 23.97 -14.80 7.38
CA GLY A 117 24.78 -14.01 8.33
C GLY A 117 25.98 -13.32 7.67
N ARG A 118 25.93 -13.12 6.35
CA ARG A 118 27.03 -12.56 5.53
C ARG A 118 26.80 -11.10 5.16
N TRP A 119 25.63 -10.54 5.45
CA TRP A 119 25.34 -9.15 5.16
C TRP A 119 25.89 -8.21 6.24
N LEU A 120 27.19 -7.93 6.18
CA LEU A 120 27.91 -7.12 7.17
C LEU A 120 27.35 -5.68 7.31
N ASP A 121 26.82 -5.13 6.22
CA ASP A 121 26.25 -3.77 6.19
C ASP A 121 24.71 -3.75 6.27
N ALA A 122 24.09 -4.83 6.80
CA ALA A 122 22.63 -4.90 6.92
C ALA A 122 22.00 -3.69 7.65
N TYR A 123 22.71 -3.07 8.59
CA TYR A 123 22.26 -1.87 9.31
C TYR A 123 22.00 -0.65 8.41
N ARG A 124 22.52 -0.62 7.17
CA ARG A 124 22.26 0.44 6.19
C ARG A 124 20.91 0.31 5.49
N SER A 125 20.26 -0.84 5.66
CA SER A 125 18.99 -1.18 5.03
C SER A 125 17.92 -1.56 6.05
N LEU A 126 18.27 -2.34 7.08
CA LEU A 126 17.40 -2.61 8.23
C LEU A 126 17.26 -1.36 9.11
N GLY A 127 16.09 -1.18 9.71
CA GLY A 127 15.72 0.02 10.48
C GLY A 127 14.91 1.01 9.66
N ALA A 128 14.99 2.29 10.04
CA ALA A 128 14.30 3.40 9.38
C ALA A 128 15.32 4.32 8.69
N HIS A 129 15.23 4.43 7.36
CA HIS A 129 16.20 5.17 6.55
C HIS A 129 15.52 6.16 5.63
N ARG A 130 15.90 7.43 5.70
CA ARG A 130 15.50 8.43 4.70
C ARG A 130 16.08 8.04 3.35
N ARG A 131 15.21 7.90 2.35
CA ARG A 131 15.56 7.49 0.98
C ARG A 131 14.72 8.27 -0.01
N GLN A 132 15.30 8.52 -1.18
CA GLN A 132 14.54 8.99 -2.34
C GLN A 132 14.22 7.80 -3.24
N CYS A 133 12.96 7.63 -3.61
CA CYS A 133 12.51 6.58 -4.54
C CYS A 133 11.65 7.22 -5.63
N GLU A 134 11.97 7.00 -6.91
CA GLU A 134 11.27 7.62 -8.04
C GLU A 134 11.18 9.16 -7.95
N GLY A 135 12.22 9.78 -7.37
CA GLY A 135 12.28 11.24 -7.13
C GLY A 135 11.48 11.73 -5.91
N ILE A 136 10.84 10.83 -5.17
CA ILE A 136 10.03 11.15 -3.99
C ILE A 136 10.81 10.84 -2.71
N ASP A 137 10.94 11.83 -1.83
CA ASP A 137 11.53 11.64 -0.50
C ASP A 137 10.57 10.89 0.43
N GLY A 138 11.11 9.92 1.16
CA GLY A 138 10.36 9.17 2.16
C GLY A 138 11.27 8.48 3.16
N VAL A 139 10.67 7.60 3.96
CA VAL A 139 11.39 6.75 4.91
C VAL A 139 11.10 5.30 4.56
N PHE A 140 12.16 4.53 4.34
CA PHE A 140 12.08 3.09 4.20
C PHE A 140 12.20 2.44 5.58
N PHE A 141 11.31 1.50 5.87
CA PHE A 141 11.33 0.69 7.08
C PHE A 141 11.58 -0.78 6.73
N ALA A 142 12.54 -1.40 7.40
CA ALA A 142 12.74 -2.84 7.36
C ALA A 142 13.04 -3.39 8.75
N VAL A 143 12.41 -4.50 9.10
CA VAL A 143 12.59 -5.19 10.38
C VAL A 143 12.72 -6.68 10.15
N TRP A 144 13.59 -7.33 10.93
CA TRP A 144 13.64 -8.78 10.97
C TRP A 144 12.72 -9.29 12.08
N ALA A 145 11.64 -9.95 11.69
CA ALA A 145 10.65 -10.51 12.60
C ALA A 145 10.09 -11.83 12.04
N PRO A 146 10.92 -12.90 11.94
CA PRO A 146 10.60 -14.10 11.15
C PRO A 146 9.42 -14.91 11.70
N ASN A 147 9.06 -14.71 12.98
CA ASN A 147 7.95 -15.39 13.63
C ASN A 147 6.73 -14.48 13.84
N ALA A 148 6.78 -13.23 13.37
CA ALA A 148 5.62 -12.33 13.45
C ALA A 148 4.59 -12.72 12.39
N GLU A 149 3.32 -12.76 12.78
CA GLU A 149 2.22 -12.98 11.83
C GLU A 149 2.08 -11.82 10.84
N ARG A 150 2.32 -10.58 11.31
CA ARG A 150 2.37 -9.36 10.50
C ARG A 150 3.10 -8.23 11.21
N VAL A 151 3.45 -7.19 10.45
CA VAL A 151 4.08 -5.96 10.94
C VAL A 151 3.36 -4.75 10.33
N SER A 152 3.15 -3.71 11.13
CA SER A 152 2.64 -2.41 10.69
C SER A 152 3.57 -1.30 11.18
N VAL A 153 3.71 -0.23 10.41
CA VAL A 153 4.41 0.98 10.86
C VAL A 153 3.38 1.92 11.47
N VAL A 154 3.58 2.29 12.73
CA VAL A 154 2.71 3.20 13.49
C VAL A 154 3.53 4.37 14.05
N GLY A 155 2.92 5.55 14.12
CA GLY A 155 3.58 6.77 14.57
C GLY A 155 2.65 7.98 14.54
N ASP A 156 3.23 9.16 14.70
CA ASP A 156 2.50 10.43 14.65
C ASP A 156 1.75 10.64 13.33
N PHE A 157 2.35 10.24 12.20
CA PHE A 157 1.79 10.39 10.85
C PHE A 157 0.51 9.57 10.59
N ASN A 158 0.18 8.61 11.45
CA ASN A 158 -1.07 7.85 11.39
C ASN A 158 -1.83 7.79 12.72
N ALA A 159 -1.53 8.73 13.63
CA ALA A 159 -2.16 8.85 14.94
C ALA A 159 -2.01 7.60 15.85
N TRP A 160 -0.89 6.89 15.72
CA TRP A 160 -0.52 5.67 16.45
C TRP A 160 -1.35 4.44 16.08
#